data_AF-A0A3M1AE24-F1
#
_entry.id   AF-A0A3M1AE24-F1
#
_cell.length_a   1.000
_cell.length_b   1.000
_cell.length_c   1.000
_cell.angle_alpha   90.00
_cell.angle_beta   90.00
_cell.angle_gamma   90.00
#
_symmetry.space_group_name_H-M   'P 1'
#
loop_
_entity.id
_entity.type
_entity.pdbx_description
1 polymer ?
#
loop_
_entity_poly.entity_id
_entity_poly.type
_entity_poly.pdbx_seq_one_letter_code
_entity_poly.pdbx_strand_id
1 'polypeptide(L)'
;MTTLVTPRGTSPSLTGFTIPLTAALGAFFGLIAGSAFAAGFIAQVLLSRWADRGYGGLLMRGGLAVAIAGMVWLVVAEALWEWLAARA
;
A
#
# COMPACT_ATOMS: atom_id res chain seq x y z
N MET A 1 26.93 -52.14 -0.04
CA MET A 1 25.88 -52.01 -1.07
C MET A 1 24.74 -51.19 -0.46
N THR A 2 24.75 -49.88 -0.65
CA THR A 2 23.71 -48.97 -0.12
C THR A 2 22.92 -48.45 -1.32
N THR A 3 21.65 -48.81 -1.36
CA THR A 3 20.74 -48.58 -2.48
C THR A 3 20.43 -47.09 -2.64
N LEU A 4 20.71 -46.57 -3.84
CA LEU A 4 20.41 -45.22 -4.28
C LEU A 4 18.89 -45.05 -4.38
N VAL A 5 18.27 -44.51 -3.33
CA VAL A 5 16.86 -44.15 -3.30
C VAL A 5 16.64 -43.08 -4.34
N THR A 6 15.96 -43.44 -5.43
CA THR A 6 15.56 -42.52 -6.51
C THR A 6 14.35 -41.72 -6.03
N PRO A 7 14.41 -40.38 -5.88
CA PRO A 7 13.21 -39.62 -5.55
C PRO A 7 12.32 -39.53 -6.79
N ARG A 8 11.27 -40.35 -6.85
CA ARG A 8 10.12 -40.14 -7.73
C ARG A 8 9.17 -39.18 -7.02
N GLY A 9 8.93 -38.01 -7.62
CA GLY A 9 7.95 -37.05 -7.12
C GLY A 9 7.97 -35.75 -7.90
N THR A 10 7.45 -35.76 -9.12
CA THR A 10 6.98 -34.56 -9.82
C THR A 10 5.68 -34.08 -9.16
N SER A 11 5.77 -33.53 -7.96
CA SER A 11 4.69 -32.71 -7.40
C SER A 11 4.85 -31.30 -7.98
N PRO A 12 3.80 -30.68 -8.56
CA PRO A 12 3.87 -29.31 -9.05
C PRO A 12 4.38 -28.42 -7.91
N SER A 13 5.57 -27.90 -8.08
CA SER A 13 6.32 -27.26 -7.02
C SER A 13 5.56 -26.00 -6.59
N LEU A 14 5.04 -25.99 -5.36
CA LEU A 14 4.40 -24.82 -4.75
C LEU A 14 5.27 -23.56 -4.91
N THR A 15 6.59 -23.73 -4.92
CA THR A 15 7.57 -22.67 -5.18
C THR A 15 7.43 -22.00 -6.55
N GLY A 16 6.97 -22.71 -7.59
CA GLY A 16 6.70 -22.14 -8.91
C GLY A 16 5.48 -21.21 -8.94
N PHE A 17 4.54 -21.38 -8.00
CA PHE A 17 3.34 -20.54 -7.89
C PHE A 17 3.46 -19.47 -6.79
N THR A 18 4.13 -19.78 -5.67
CA THR A 18 4.21 -18.86 -4.51
C THR A 18 5.18 -17.70 -4.73
N ILE A 19 6.29 -17.90 -5.44
CA ILE A 19 7.24 -16.83 -5.75
C ILE A 19 6.62 -15.74 -6.63
N PRO A 20 5.97 -16.04 -7.77
CA PRO A 20 5.33 -15.00 -8.58
C PRO A 20 4.16 -14.33 -7.85
N LEU A 21 3.37 -15.08 -7.08
CA LEU A 21 2.30 -14.52 -6.26
C LEU A 21 2.84 -13.54 -5.20
N THR A 22 3.92 -13.91 -4.51
CA THR A 22 4.56 -13.05 -3.50
C THR A 22 5.08 -11.76 -4.12
N ALA A 23 5.73 -11.85 -5.29
CA ALA A 23 6.22 -10.68 -6.00
C ALA A 23 5.08 -9.76 -6.49
N ALA A 24 3.99 -10.34 -7.00
CA ALA A 24 2.82 -9.58 -7.46
C ALA A 24 2.11 -8.86 -6.30
N LEU A 25 1.91 -9.54 -5.17
CA LEU A 25 1.34 -8.94 -3.96
C LEU A 25 2.26 -7.84 -3.42
N GLY A 26 3.56 -8.09 -3.39
CA GLY A 26 4.57 -7.11 -2.96
C GLY A 26 4.55 -5.84 -3.81
N ALA A 27 4.44 -5.97 -5.14
CA ALA A 27 4.31 -4.82 -6.04
C ALA A 27 3.01 -4.02 -5.78
N PHE A 28 1.89 -4.70 -5.53
CA PHE A 28 0.61 -4.07 -5.22
C PHE A 28 0.67 -3.25 -3.93
N PHE A 29 1.18 -3.84 -2.85
CA PHE A 29 1.38 -3.13 -1.58
C PHE A 29 2.41 -2.00 -1.70
N GLY A 30 3.46 -2.20 -2.51
CA GLY A 30 4.47 -1.19 -2.78
C GLY A 30 3.89 0.06 -3.45
N LEU A 31 2.99 -0.11 -4.43
CA LEU A 31 2.31 1.02 -5.08
C LEU A 31 1.42 1.79 -4.10
N ILE A 32 0.63 1.09 -3.28
CA ILE A 32 -0.26 1.71 -2.29
C ILE A 32 0.55 2.44 -1.20
N ALA A 33 1.64 1.83 -0.72
CA ALA A 33 2.51 2.46 0.27
C ALA A 33 3.25 3.68 -0.33
N GLY A 34 3.71 3.56 -1.57
CA GLY A 34 4.37 4.63 -2.30
C GLY A 34 3.48 5.83 -2.54
N SER A 35 2.21 5.63 -2.88
CA SER A 35 1.25 6.74 -3.07
C SER A 35 0.97 7.47 -1.76
N ALA A 36 0.80 6.74 -0.65
CA ALA A 36 0.59 7.34 0.67
C ALA A 36 1.79 8.18 1.12
N PHE A 37 3.01 7.69 0.87
CA PHE A 37 4.21 8.46 1.16
C PHE A 37 4.30 9.73 0.31
N ALA A 38 4.08 9.61 -1.01
CA ALA A 38 4.14 10.76 -1.92
C ALA A 38 3.13 11.85 -1.52
N ALA A 39 1.91 11.45 -1.19
CA ALA A 39 0.88 12.34 -0.67
C ALA A 39 1.29 13.02 0.65
N GLY A 40 1.81 12.25 1.61
CA GLY A 40 2.31 12.80 2.88
C GLY A 40 3.44 13.80 2.66
N PHE A 41 4.35 13.52 1.73
CA PHE A 41 5.44 14.43 1.37
C PHE A 41 4.91 15.73 0.76
N ILE A 42 4.00 15.65 -0.21
CA ILE A 42 3.36 16.82 -0.83
C ILE A 42 2.62 17.65 0.22
N ALA A 43 1.86 16.98 1.09
CA ALA A 43 1.12 17.63 2.17
C ALA A 43 2.07 18.39 3.09
N GLN A 44 3.17 17.77 3.54
CA GLN A 44 4.15 18.42 4.41
C GLN A 44 4.80 19.65 3.75
N VAL A 45 5.24 19.53 2.50
CA VAL A 45 5.89 20.63 1.76
C VAL A 45 4.92 21.82 1.56
N LEU A 46 3.66 21.55 1.23
CA LEU A 46 2.67 22.60 0.96
C LEU A 46 2.09 23.21 2.25
N LEU A 47 1.77 22.39 3.25
CA LEU A 47 1.15 22.85 4.50
C LEU A 47 2.13 23.48 5.47
N SER A 48 3.44 23.20 5.39
CA SER A 48 4.44 23.82 6.29
C SER A 48 4.30 25.34 6.32
N ARG A 49 4.10 25.98 5.17
CA ARG A 49 3.91 27.44 5.07
C ARG A 49 2.62 27.94 5.73
N TRP A 50 1.58 27.11 5.80
CA TRP A 50 0.31 27.45 6.43
C TRP A 50 0.33 27.17 7.93
N ALA A 51 1.06 26.13 8.36
CA ALA A 51 1.33 25.85 9.76
C ALA A 51 2.10 26.99 10.42
N ASP A 52 3.12 27.53 9.76
CA ASP A 52 3.94 28.64 10.26
C ASP A 52 3.17 29.96 10.42
N ARG A 53 2.04 30.12 9.71
CA ARG A 53 1.16 31.29 9.84
C ARG A 53 0.13 31.19 10.97
N GLY A 54 0.17 30.12 11.78
CA GLY A 54 -0.71 29.93 12.92
C GLY A 54 -2.04 29.22 12.61
N TYR A 55 -2.25 28.72 11.39
CA TYR A 55 -3.47 27.99 11.02
C TYR A 55 -3.47 26.51 11.47
N GLY A 56 -2.59 26.11 12.39
CA GLY A 56 -2.40 24.71 12.79
C GLY A 56 -3.70 23.99 13.19
N GLY A 57 -4.59 24.67 13.93
CA GLY A 57 -5.89 24.08 14.31
C GLY A 57 -6.83 23.83 13.12
N LEU A 58 -6.82 24.71 12.10
CA LEU A 58 -7.60 24.53 10.88
C LEU A 58 -7.01 23.39 10.03
N LEU A 59 -5.68 23.30 9.96
CA LEU A 59 -4.96 22.23 9.27
C LEU A 59 -5.27 20.87 9.90
N MET A 60 -5.34 20.79 11.23
CA MET A 60 -5.62 19.53 11.93
C MET A 60 -7.04 19.03 11.66
N ARG A 61 -8.02 19.94 11.67
CA ARG A 61 -9.42 19.62 11.35
C ARG A 61 -9.58 19.25 9.88
N GLY A 62 -8.91 19.96 8.98
CA GLY A 62 -8.90 19.68 7.56
C GLY A 62 -8.27 18.32 7.24
N GLY A 63 -7.08 18.04 7.77
CA GLY A 63 -6.41 16.75 7.60
C GLY A 63 -7.22 15.59 8.18
N LEU A 64 -7.84 15.77 9.35
CA LEU A 64 -8.73 14.77 9.94
C LEU A 64 -9.97 14.51 9.07
N ALA A 65 -10.59 15.55 8.51
CA ALA A 65 -11.74 15.39 7.63
C ALA A 65 -11.38 14.61 6.36
N VAL A 66 -10.22 14.90 5.75
CA VAL A 66 -9.70 14.17 4.59
C VAL A 66 -9.39 12.72 4.94
N ALA A 67 -8.80 12.45 6.11
CA ALA A 67 -8.51 11.08 6.56
C ALA A 67 -9.80 10.25 6.76
N ILE A 68 -10.84 10.86 7.35
CA ILE A 68 -12.14 10.21 7.51
C ILE A 68 -12.77 9.93 6.14
N ALA A 69 -12.72 10.89 5.22
CA ALA A 69 -13.24 10.70 3.87
C ALA A 69 -12.54 9.55 3.14
N GLY A 70 -11.20 9.47 3.23
CA GLY A 70 -10.43 8.34 2.68
C GLY A 70 -10.83 7.00 3.30
N MET A 71 -11.00 6.94 4.62
CA MET A 71 -11.46 5.71 5.30
C MET A 71 -12.86 5.28 4.89
N VAL A 72 -13.79 6.23 4.70
CA VAL A 72 -15.14 5.92 4.20
C VAL A 72 -15.06 5.42 2.74
N TRP A 73 -14.22 6.04 1.93
CA TRP A 73 -14.03 5.65 0.52
C TRP A 73 -13.53 4.20 0.37
N LEU A 74 -12.71 3.72 1.31
CA LEU A 74 -12.22 2.34 1.32
C LEU A 74 -13.33 1.29 1.47
N VAL A 75 -14.50 1.65 2.00
CA VAL A 75 -15.62 0.69 2.17
C VAL A 75 -16.18 0.26 0.81
N VAL A 76 -16.07 1.12 -0.21
CA VAL A 76 -16.69 0.93 -1.53
C VAL A 76 -15.65 0.71 -2.64
N ALA A 77 -14.36 0.70 -2.29
CA ALA A 77 -13.27 0.61 -3.25
C ALA A 77 -13.06 -0.85 -3.73
N GLU A 78 -13.27 -1.10 -5.02
CA GLU A 78 -13.12 -2.41 -5.66
C GLU A 78 -11.93 -2.45 -6.63
N ALA A 79 -11.49 -1.30 -7.14
CA ALA A 79 -10.39 -1.20 -8.08
C ALA A 79 -9.07 -0.74 -7.43
N LEU A 80 -7.93 -1.21 -7.96
CA LEU A 80 -6.60 -0.79 -7.51
C LEU A 80 -6.44 0.74 -7.46
N TRP A 81 -6.95 1.44 -8.47
CA TRP A 81 -6.85 2.91 -8.53
C TRP A 81 -7.65 3.61 -7.43
N GLU A 82 -8.76 3.03 -6.98
CA GLU A 82 -9.57 3.57 -5.88
C GLU A 82 -8.87 3.37 -4.54
N TRP A 83 -8.22 2.23 -4.34
CA TRP A 83 -7.35 1.98 -3.20
C TRP A 83 -6.14 2.92 -3.18
N LEU A 84 -5.58 3.22 -4.34
CA LEU A 84 -4.48 4.17 -4.49
C LEU A 84 -4.93 5.59 -4.15
N ALA A 85 -6.08 6.00 -4.68
CA ALA A 85 -6.66 7.33 -4.48
C ALA A 85 -7.10 7.57 -3.03
N ALA A 86 -7.64 6.56 -2.35
CA ALA A 86 -8.03 6.68 -0.94
C ALA A 86 -6.84 6.83 0.02
N ARG A 87 -5.63 6.47 -0.44
CA ARG A 87 -4.38 6.53 0.35
C ARG A 87 -3.50 7.72 -0.01
N ALA A 88 -3.72 8.33 -1.16
CA ALA A 88 -3.10 9.59 -1.57
C ALA A 88 -3.87 10.79 -0.99
#